data_AF-A0A2N2U181-F1
#
_entry.id   AF-A0A2N2U181-F1
#
_cell.length_a   1.000
_cell.length_b   1.000
_cell.length_c   1.000
_cell.angle_alpha   90.00
_cell.angle_beta   90.00
_cell.angle_gamma   90.00
#
_symmetry.space_group_name_H-M   'P 1'
#
loop_
_entity.id
_entity.type
_entity.pdbx_description
1 polymer ?
#
loop_
_entity_poly.entity_id
_entity_poly.type
_entity_poly.pdbx_seq_one_letter_code
_entity_poly.pdbx_strand_id
1 'polypeptide(L)'
;VLNVTLNLIDHGMSLQQAIDAPRLSVTHAAGPVQCEGGAPFMQPRFSVAAQDALRERGHAGLGDAGTDGCQATIGSVQAIVIDLASGTHHGAADPRREGTVIQVRPASLDENPARKPRF
;
A
#
# COMPACT_ATOMS: atom_id res chain seq x y z
N VAL A 1 8.11 -2.00 2.22
CA VAL A 1 7.75 -3.44 2.27
C VAL A 1 7.15 -3.81 3.62
N LEU A 2 7.90 -3.74 4.74
CA LEU A 2 7.41 -4.13 6.08
C LEU A 2 6.00 -3.63 6.42
N ASN A 3 5.76 -2.31 6.35
CA ASN A 3 4.43 -1.73 6.64
C ASN A 3 3.29 -2.43 5.88
N VAL A 4 3.46 -2.68 4.57
CA VAL A 4 2.42 -3.33 3.74
C VAL A 4 2.23 -4.79 4.14
N THR A 5 3.31 -5.50 4.47
CA THR A 5 3.24 -6.89 4.95
C THR A 5 2.51 -6.99 6.29
N LEU A 6 2.83 -6.12 7.26
CA LEU A 6 2.13 -6.04 8.55
C LEU A 6 0.65 -5.73 8.34
N ASN A 7 0.32 -4.77 7.48
CA ASN A 7 -1.06 -4.42 7.17
C ASN A 7 -1.85 -5.58 6.56
N LEU A 8 -1.23 -6.32 5.64
CA LEU A 8 -1.88 -7.46 4.97
C LEU A 8 -2.08 -8.64 5.92
N ILE A 9 -1.06 -8.99 6.72
CA ILE A 9 -1.05 -10.21 7.53
C ILE A 9 -1.65 -9.97 8.92
N ASP A 10 -1.11 -9.00 9.66
CA ASP A 10 -1.48 -8.80 11.07
C ASP A 10 -2.77 -8.00 11.22
N HIS A 11 -3.01 -7.04 10.33
CA HIS A 11 -4.24 -6.22 10.34
C HIS A 11 -5.35 -6.77 9.43
N GLY A 12 -5.08 -7.83 8.66
CA GLY A 12 -6.07 -8.46 7.78
C GLY A 12 -6.65 -7.51 6.71
N MET A 13 -5.92 -6.46 6.34
CA MET A 13 -6.37 -5.52 5.33
C MET A 13 -6.39 -6.16 3.95
N SER A 14 -7.29 -5.71 3.06
CA SER A 14 -7.16 -6.04 1.64
C SER A 14 -5.85 -5.50 1.06
N LEU A 15 -5.41 -6.05 -0.07
CA LEU A 15 -4.13 -5.65 -0.68
C LEU A 15 -4.08 -4.14 -1.00
N GLN A 16 -5.16 -3.55 -1.51
CA GLN A 16 -5.20 -2.11 -1.78
C GLN A 16 -5.18 -1.30 -0.48
N GLN A 17 -5.96 -1.68 0.54
CA GLN A 17 -5.94 -1.00 1.84
C GLN A 17 -4.54 -1.03 2.48
N ALA A 18 -3.85 -2.18 2.41
CA ALA A 18 -2.51 -2.35 2.96
C ALA A 18 -1.47 -1.44 2.27
N ILE A 19 -1.64 -1.20 0.96
CA ILE A 19 -0.82 -0.29 0.17
C ILE A 19 -1.17 1.17 0.45
N ASP A 20 -2.45 1.49 0.53
CA ASP A 20 -2.96 2.85 0.70
C ASP A 20 -2.66 3.42 2.09
N ALA A 21 -2.70 2.57 3.12
CA ALA A 21 -2.40 2.94 4.50
C ALA A 21 -1.09 3.74 4.62
N PRO A 22 -1.06 4.78 5.48
CA PRO A 22 0.13 5.62 5.64
C PRO A 22 1.28 4.82 6.24
N ARG A 23 2.50 5.09 5.77
CA ARG A 23 3.71 4.37 6.17
C ARG A 23 4.57 5.20 7.11
N LEU A 24 5.36 4.51 7.91
CA LEU A 24 6.42 5.10 8.72
C LEU A 24 7.78 4.52 8.29
N SER A 25 8.82 5.34 8.32
CA SER A 25 10.21 4.97 8.02
C SER A 25 11.19 5.64 8.98
N VAL A 26 12.13 4.85 9.50
CA VAL A 26 13.30 5.28 10.26
C VAL A 26 14.47 4.45 9.74
N THR A 27 15.55 5.09 9.28
CA THR A 27 16.64 4.41 8.56
C THR A 27 17.84 4.04 9.41
N HIS A 28 17.90 4.52 10.65
CA HIS A 28 18.94 4.21 11.64
C HIS A 28 18.44 4.57 13.05
N ALA A 29 19.07 4.04 14.09
CA ALA A 29 18.56 4.12 15.47
C ALA A 29 18.31 5.54 15.99
N ALA A 30 19.13 6.51 15.59
CA ALA A 30 18.97 7.93 15.96
C ALA A 30 18.34 8.79 14.84
N GLY A 31 17.80 8.15 13.81
CA GLY A 31 17.27 8.83 12.64
C GLY A 31 15.91 9.48 12.89
N PRO A 32 15.57 10.54 12.14
CA PRO A 32 14.25 11.15 12.23
C PRO A 32 13.18 10.18 11.74
N VAL A 33 12.02 10.22 12.38
CA VAL A 33 10.79 9.57 11.90
C VAL A 33 10.30 10.32 10.67
N GLN A 34 10.10 9.59 9.59
CA GLN A 34 9.33 10.04 8.43
C GLN A 34 8.03 9.26 8.39
N CYS A 35 6.91 9.95 8.27
CA CYS A 35 5.61 9.32 8.11
C CYS A 35 4.81 9.99 7.00
N GLU A 36 3.97 9.19 6.35
CA GLU A 36 3.06 9.65 5.31
C GLU A 36 1.76 10.18 5.89
N GLY A 37 1.16 11.13 5.17
CA GLY A 37 -0.13 11.71 5.49
C GLY A 37 -0.57 12.67 4.39
N GLY A 38 -1.66 13.39 4.65
CA GLY A 38 -2.18 14.41 3.73
C GLY A 38 -3.04 13.88 2.57
N ALA A 39 -2.71 12.72 1.98
CA ALA A 39 -3.48 12.19 0.85
C ALA A 39 -4.83 11.58 1.29
N PRO A 40 -5.92 11.73 0.50
CA PRO A 40 -7.25 11.22 0.88
C PRO A 40 -7.33 9.70 1.08
N PHE A 41 -6.57 8.92 0.29
CA PHE A 41 -6.56 7.46 0.35
C PHE A 41 -5.84 6.88 1.58
N MET A 42 -5.00 7.68 2.27
CA MET A 42 -4.23 7.22 3.42
C MET A 42 -5.09 7.19 4.69
N GLN A 43 -5.84 6.10 4.87
CA GLN A 43 -6.77 5.94 6.00
C GLN A 43 -6.54 4.64 6.78
N PRO A 44 -6.63 4.68 8.13
CA PRO A 44 -6.70 5.89 8.96
C PRO A 44 -5.36 6.65 8.98
N ARG A 45 -5.40 7.96 9.16
CA ARG A 45 -4.19 8.78 9.33
C ARG A 45 -3.51 8.51 10.66
N PHE A 46 -2.19 8.72 10.74
CA PHE A 46 -1.50 8.83 12.03
C PHE A 46 -2.01 10.06 12.79
N SER A 47 -2.74 9.84 13.88
CA SER A 47 -3.32 10.94 14.66
C SER A 47 -2.22 11.82 15.25
N VAL A 48 -2.52 13.12 15.42
CA VAL A 48 -1.61 14.06 16.11
C VAL A 48 -1.25 13.54 17.51
N ALA A 49 -2.19 12.91 18.22
CA ALA A 49 -1.93 12.29 19.52
C ALA A 49 -0.89 11.14 19.44
N ALA A 50 -0.93 10.30 18.41
CA ALA A 50 0.09 9.27 18.21
C ALA A 50 1.45 9.87 17.85
N GLN A 51 1.47 10.95 17.05
CA GLN A 51 2.69 11.69 16.72
C GLN A 51 3.30 12.34 17.98
N ASP A 52 2.48 12.97 18.82
CA ASP A 52 2.93 13.56 20.09
C ASP A 52 3.49 12.50 21.04
N ALA A 53 2.83 11.33 21.13
CA ALA A 53 3.32 10.21 21.93
C ALA A 53 4.71 9.70 21.46
N LEU A 54 5.02 9.80 20.16
CA LEU A 54 6.37 9.51 19.64
C LEU A 54 7.36 10.62 20.01
N ARG A 55 6.96 11.89 19.92
CA ARG A 55 7.81 13.03 20.35
C ARG A 55 8.21 12.92 21.82
N GLU A 56 7.25 12.60 22.70
CA GLU A 56 7.49 12.39 24.14
C GLU A 56 8.48 11.26 24.42
N ARG A 57 8.55 10.26 23.54
CA ARG A 57 9.52 9.15 23.61
C ARG A 57 10.89 9.50 23.03
N GLY A 58 11.08 10.74 22.58
CA GLY A 58 12.35 11.25 22.04
C GLY A 58 12.52 11.06 20.54
N HIS A 59 11.47 10.67 19.81
CA HIS A 59 11.56 10.56 18.35
C HIS A 59 11.51 11.95 17.69
N ALA A 60 12.52 12.25 16.86
CA ALA A 60 12.60 13.48 16.08
C ALA A 60 11.92 13.33 14.69
N GLY A 61 11.80 14.43 13.94
CA GLY A 61 11.34 14.41 12.54
C GLY A 61 9.86 14.72 12.32
N LEU A 62 9.07 14.80 13.39
CA LEU A 62 7.63 15.07 13.33
C LEU A 62 7.27 16.57 13.47
N GLY A 63 8.22 17.48 13.65
CA GLY A 63 7.94 18.89 13.93
C GLY A 63 7.41 19.12 15.36
N ASP A 64 6.74 20.26 15.59
CA ASP A 64 6.34 20.71 16.93
C ASP A 64 5.13 19.94 17.51
N ALA A 65 5.01 19.91 18.83
CA ALA A 65 3.89 19.27 19.52
C ALA A 65 2.53 19.85 19.08
N GLY A 66 1.53 18.98 18.92
CA GLY A 66 0.19 19.35 18.46
C GLY A 66 0.08 19.62 16.95
N THR A 67 1.15 19.44 16.18
CA THR A 67 1.15 19.59 14.72
C THR A 67 1.10 18.24 14.00
N ASP A 68 0.57 18.23 12.78
CA ASP A 68 0.60 17.08 11.87
C ASP A 68 1.89 17.10 11.02
N GLY A 69 2.91 16.35 11.47
CA GLY A 69 4.21 16.25 10.82
C GLY A 69 4.27 15.22 9.69
N CYS A 70 3.22 14.41 9.49
CA CYS A 70 3.24 13.34 8.51
C CYS A 70 2.92 13.86 7.10
N GLN A 71 3.96 14.28 6.38
CA GLN A 71 3.86 14.85 5.04
C GLN A 71 4.78 14.14 4.02
N ALA A 72 5.46 13.06 4.42
CA ALA A 72 6.40 12.37 3.55
C ALA A 72 5.68 11.56 2.46
N THR A 73 6.39 11.31 1.36
CA THR A 73 6.01 10.29 0.36
C THR A 73 7.03 9.16 0.44
N ILE A 74 6.60 7.94 0.78
CA ILE A 74 7.48 6.81 1.09
C ILE A 74 7.19 5.65 0.12
N GLY A 75 8.09 5.51 -0.85
CA GLY A 75 8.08 4.40 -1.81
C GLY A 75 6.86 4.39 -2.74
N SER A 76 6.69 3.29 -3.45
CA SER A 76 5.53 2.99 -4.30
C SER A 76 5.46 1.48 -4.46
N VAL A 77 4.39 0.86 -3.95
CA VAL A 77 4.25 -0.60 -3.92
C VAL A 77 3.33 -1.08 -5.04
N GLN A 78 3.77 -2.08 -5.79
CA GLN A 78 2.95 -2.79 -6.75
C GLN A 78 2.94 -4.25 -6.31
N ALA A 79 1.77 -4.87 -6.21
CA ALA A 79 1.66 -6.21 -5.65
C ALA A 79 0.55 -7.03 -6.30
N ILE A 80 0.72 -8.36 -6.25
CA ILE A 80 -0.27 -9.34 -6.65
C ILE A 80 -0.40 -10.36 -5.52
N VAL A 81 -1.63 -10.66 -5.11
CA VAL A 81 -1.97 -11.81 -4.27
C VAL A 81 -2.57 -12.89 -5.15
N ILE A 82 -2.13 -14.13 -4.95
CA ILE A 82 -2.68 -15.31 -5.59
C ILE A 82 -3.51 -16.04 -4.53
N ASP A 83 -4.82 -16.11 -4.74
CA ASP A 83 -5.66 -17.03 -3.98
C ASP A 83 -5.37 -18.45 -4.48
N LEU A 84 -4.67 -19.24 -3.67
CA LEU A 84 -4.27 -20.59 -4.04
C LEU A 84 -5.44 -21.58 -4.10
N ALA A 85 -6.56 -21.28 -3.46
CA ALA A 85 -7.73 -22.16 -3.50
C ALA A 85 -8.50 -22.01 -4.82
N SER A 86 -8.66 -20.77 -5.32
CA SER A 86 -9.39 -20.49 -6.57
C SER A 86 -8.48 -20.31 -7.79
N GLY A 87 -7.19 -20.07 -7.59
CA GLY A 87 -6.25 -19.65 -8.64
C GLY A 87 -6.42 -18.19 -9.07
N THR A 88 -7.23 -17.40 -8.38
CA THR A 88 -7.50 -15.99 -8.75
C THR A 88 -6.32 -15.09 -8.40
N HIS A 89 -6.02 -14.14 -9.29
CA HIS A 89 -5.00 -13.11 -9.07
C HIS A 89 -5.66 -11.76 -8.76
N HIS A 90 -5.28 -11.16 -7.63
CA HIS A 90 -5.70 -9.82 -7.24
C HIS A 90 -4.48 -8.89 -7.25
N GLY A 91 -4.44 -7.94 -8.18
CA GLY A 91 -3.40 -6.93 -8.25
C GLY A 91 -3.82 -5.63 -7.59
N ALA A 92 -2.85 -4.88 -7.06
CA ALA A 92 -3.03 -3.53 -6.54
C ALA A 92 -1.85 -2.65 -6.91
N ALA A 93 -2.14 -1.38 -7.18
CA ALA A 93 -1.15 -0.37 -7.53
C ALA A 93 -1.20 0.79 -6.55
N ASP A 94 -0.02 1.25 -6.13
CA ASP A 94 0.09 2.36 -5.20
C ASP A 94 -0.22 3.70 -5.89
N PRO A 95 -1.24 4.44 -5.42
CA PRO A 95 -1.64 5.72 -6.00
C PRO A 95 -0.61 6.85 -5.79
N ARG A 96 0.47 6.62 -5.04
CA ARG A 96 1.58 7.58 -4.86
C ARG A 96 2.38 7.82 -6.15
N ARG A 97 2.28 6.94 -7.15
CA ARG A 97 2.91 7.07 -8.48
C ARG A 97 1.98 6.52 -9.57
N GLU A 98 2.33 6.70 -10.83
CA GLU A 98 1.54 6.30 -12.01
C GLU A 98 1.61 4.79 -12.29
N GLY A 99 1.28 3.96 -11.30
CA GLY A 99 1.15 2.51 -11.44
C GLY A 99 -0.24 2.10 -11.96
N THR A 100 -0.33 0.92 -12.57
CA THR A 100 -1.61 0.35 -13.01
C THR A 100 -1.63 -1.17 -12.86
N VAL A 101 -2.81 -1.73 -12.74
CA VAL A 101 -3.06 -3.17 -12.71
C VAL A 101 -3.91 -3.53 -13.92
N ILE A 102 -3.41 -4.47 -14.72
CA ILE A 102 -4.15 -5.00 -15.87
C ILE A 102 -4.36 -6.48 -15.66
N GLN A 103 -5.62 -6.90 -15.56
CA GLN A 103 -5.98 -8.30 -15.51
C GLN A 103 -6.09 -8.85 -16.94
N VAL A 104 -5.29 -9.86 -17.25
CA VAL A 104 -5.39 -10.59 -18.51
C VAL A 104 -6.23 -11.84 -18.26
N ARG A 105 -7.29 -12.01 -19.03
CA ARG A 105 -8.05 -13.27 -19.09
C ARG A 105 -7.53 -14.10 -20.26
N PRO A 106 -7.42 -15.43 -20.13
CA PRO A 106 -7.19 -16.28 -21.29
C PRO A 106 -8.27 -16.00 -22.34
N ALA A 107 -7.89 -15.96 -23.62
CA ALA A 107 -8.89 -15.91 -24.68
C ALA A 107 -9.84 -17.10 -24.53
N SER A 108 -11.16 -16.85 -24.60
CA SER A 108 -12.11 -17.94 -24.75
C SER A 108 -11.76 -18.65 -26.07
N LEU A 109 -11.64 -19.98 -26.03
CA LEU A 109 -11.38 -20.76 -27.24
C LEU A 109 -12.53 -20.69 -28.26
N ASP A 110 -13.65 -20.07 -27.87
CA ASP A 110 -14.89 -19.94 -28.64
C ASP A 110 -14.95 -18.64 -29.47
N GLU A 111 -14.08 -17.65 -29.22
CA GLU A 111 -14.03 -16.38 -29.97
C GLU A 111 -12.97 -16.36 -31.08
N ASN A 112 -12.51 -17.51 -31.56
CA ASN A 112 -11.62 -17.56 -32.72
C ASN A 112 -12.42 -17.69 -34.03
N PRO A 113 -12.65 -16.59 -34.79
CA PRO A 113 -13.36 -16.65 -36.07
C PRO A 113 -12.61 -17.46 -37.14
N ALA A 114 -11.36 -17.87 -36.90
CA ALA A 114 -10.56 -18.68 -37.82
C ALA A 114 -10.85 -20.19 -37.73
N ARG A 115 -11.67 -20.67 -36.79
CA ARG A 115 -11.98 -22.09 -36.65
C ARG A 115 -13.21 -22.47 -37.48
N LYS A 116 -13.07 -22.45 -38.82
CA LYS A 116 -14.04 -23.11 -39.71
C LYS A 116 -14.09 -24.62 -39.37
N PRO A 117 -15.28 -25.25 -39.35
CA PRO A 117 -15.36 -26.69 -39.15
C PRO A 117 -14.61 -27.37 -40.30
N ARG A 118 -13.66 -28.26 -39.94
CA ARG A 118 -13.19 -29.27 -40.89
C ARG A 118 -14.31 -30.31 -40.99
N PHE A 119 -14.65 -30.64 -42.24
CA PHE A 119 -15.69 -31.57 -42.66
C PHE A 119 -15.71 -32.87 -41.86
#